data_AF-A0A8H4JFF2-F1
#
_entry.id   AF-A0A8H4JFF2-F1
#
_cell.length_a   1.000
_cell.length_b   1.000
_cell.length_c   1.000
_cell.angle_alpha   90.00
_cell.angle_beta   90.00
_cell.angle_gamma   90.00
#
_symmetry.space_group_name_H-M   'P 1'
#
loop_
_entity.id
_entity.type
_entity.pdbx_description
1 polymer ?
#
loop_
_entity_poly.entity_id
_entity_poly.type
_entity_poly.pdbx_seq_one_letter_code
_entity_poly.pdbx_strand_id
1 'polypeptide(L)'
;MIQLCEQLKILVCLLCEAAIKPEPAQVERHYRNRHKTIGQPLQEVIAFAESFSPSGWRPQALQDPTDENMELPPDGSPPIPGLPTYKGLSCESCRFLTRNSRNLATHETRARHYRLQVSGRGGNGRATVMLQTLRKAPHARYWIVGPAAVWADGSSNNSSSSTAEQGDGGGDGDTVLLQTVRACEKDLKEAEVERQRQVEAPGGVDTESRWVQFMKWSAHLQQRDKTMLHQAGLSPASAPVEQWMWPRERRKANQRLRELTESFRCELGRCMERLDRVPDETLEWLGSIDPTKPVSTPFGRKQKSDTMDRYSACWQRYLCYCVRIQPLGRDRAKAEHGIQFTEEQWDSLSTIAQRLDTVANKKKRQGQGQVMQGSRDRDRDHGGSAEGREEGEEDPDKEALDEAVFNFCIKSIKQKLGRKLYHNPLLHFTAVLGIKEDGTWVPSHTHTRFLAGFLWCGRILMLEHFFEDDPYDSEDSTCDTSFVAINRFQKGHRDWLATGSYTPFSAIIQWMTYGRGYRNQEGGQARVLWDSDGRTLNYLGDKITVDSFQQTAQAVVREAEGWLDKLMGG
;
A
#
# COMPACT_ATOMS: atom_id res chain seq x y z
N MET A 1 12.40 -25.87 28.82
CA MET A 1 11.78 -25.63 27.49
C MET A 1 10.25 -25.68 27.52
N ILE A 2 9.68 -26.54 28.36
CA ILE A 2 8.25 -26.63 28.65
C ILE A 2 8.07 -26.43 30.16
N GLN A 3 6.92 -25.91 30.59
CA GLN A 3 6.60 -25.70 32.00
C GLN A 3 5.12 -26.03 32.27
N LEU A 4 4.82 -26.59 33.43
CA LEU A 4 3.46 -26.73 33.93
C LEU A 4 3.01 -25.42 34.60
N CYS A 5 1.87 -24.88 34.17
CA CYS A 5 1.17 -23.84 34.90
C CYS A 5 0.18 -24.50 35.86
N GLU A 6 0.56 -24.61 37.14
CA GLU A 6 -0.24 -25.28 38.17
C GLU A 6 -1.63 -24.64 38.36
N GLN A 7 -1.72 -23.31 38.22
CA GLN A 7 -2.96 -22.56 38.39
C GLN A 7 -4.04 -22.95 37.39
N LEU A 8 -3.65 -23.22 36.14
CA LEU A 8 -4.58 -23.60 35.06
C LEU A 8 -4.48 -25.07 34.66
N LYS A 9 -3.55 -25.83 35.26
CA LYS A 9 -3.22 -27.22 34.91
C LYS A 9 -2.95 -27.39 33.41
N ILE A 10 -2.19 -26.47 32.80
CA ILE A 10 -1.83 -26.50 31.37
C ILE A 10 -0.32 -26.54 31.16
N LEU A 11 0.12 -27.06 30.02
CA LEU A 11 1.52 -26.97 29.61
C LEU A 11 1.77 -25.69 28.81
N VAL A 12 2.84 -24.98 29.15
CA VAL A 12 3.29 -23.75 28.48
C VAL A 12 4.64 -23.98 27.81
N CYS A 13 4.72 -23.65 26.52
CA CYS A 13 5.97 -23.61 25.79
C CYS A 13 6.75 -22.35 26.16
N LEU A 14 7.94 -22.48 26.74
CA LEU A 14 8.78 -21.32 27.07
C LEU A 14 9.50 -20.73 25.84
N LEU A 15 9.52 -21.43 24.70
CA LEU A 15 10.17 -20.95 23.47
C LEU A 15 9.29 -20.02 22.63
N CYS A 16 7.97 -20.27 22.58
CA CYS A 16 7.02 -19.39 21.87
C CYS A 16 5.95 -18.77 22.77
N GLU A 17 6.09 -18.97 24.08
CA GLU A 17 5.23 -18.43 25.14
C GLU A 17 3.75 -18.70 24.86
N ALA A 18 3.43 -19.96 24.61
CA ALA A 18 2.08 -20.38 24.22
C ALA A 18 1.67 -21.65 24.98
N ALA A 19 0.38 -21.75 25.34
CA ALA A 19 -0.16 -22.98 25.90
C ALA A 19 -0.23 -24.08 24.83
N ILE A 20 0.13 -25.30 25.20
CA ILE A 20 0.17 -26.48 24.33
C ILE A 20 -0.82 -27.52 24.85
N LYS A 21 -1.40 -28.30 23.95
CA LYS A 21 -2.20 -29.48 24.30
C LYS A 21 -1.33 -30.46 25.12
N PRO A 22 -1.86 -31.02 26.23
CA PRO A 22 -1.06 -31.84 27.13
C PRO A 22 -0.68 -33.23 26.58
N GLU A 23 -1.36 -33.70 25.52
CA GLU A 23 -1.06 -35.00 24.89
C GLU A 23 0.39 -35.09 24.36
N PRO A 24 1.16 -36.14 24.71
CA PRO A 24 2.55 -36.29 24.29
C PRO A 24 2.76 -36.17 22.77
N ALA A 25 1.87 -36.76 21.97
CA ALA A 25 1.91 -36.66 20.51
C ALA A 25 1.72 -35.20 19.99
N GLN A 26 0.91 -34.40 20.69
CA GLN A 26 0.68 -33.00 20.35
C GLN A 26 1.86 -32.13 20.77
N VAL A 27 2.46 -32.43 21.92
CA VAL A 27 3.69 -31.79 22.38
C VAL A 27 4.82 -32.07 21.38
N GLU A 28 5.02 -33.32 20.98
CA GLU A 28 6.02 -33.67 19.95
C GLU A 28 5.78 -32.89 18.65
N ARG A 29 4.54 -32.90 18.15
CA ARG A 29 4.14 -32.20 16.94
C ARG A 29 4.40 -30.69 17.04
N HIS A 30 4.13 -30.08 18.19
CA HIS A 30 4.40 -28.66 18.43
C HIS A 30 5.90 -28.36 18.31
N TYR A 31 6.75 -29.09 19.04
CA TYR A 31 8.19 -28.82 19.07
C TYR A 31 8.89 -29.14 17.74
N ARG A 32 8.49 -30.22 17.05
CA ARG A 32 9.01 -30.50 15.69
C ARG A 32 8.60 -29.45 14.67
N ASN A 33 7.35 -28.99 14.68
CA ASN A 33 6.86 -28.10 13.62
C ASN A 33 7.20 -26.63 13.87
N ARG A 34 7.07 -26.16 15.11
CA ARG A 34 7.26 -24.76 15.48
C ARG A 34 8.70 -24.41 15.81
N HIS A 35 9.43 -25.33 16.46
CA HIS A 35 10.77 -25.06 16.98
C HIS A 35 11.87 -25.89 16.31
N LYS A 36 11.51 -26.83 15.42
CA LYS A 36 12.45 -27.74 14.75
C LYS A 36 13.33 -28.52 15.74
N THR A 37 12.84 -28.75 16.95
CA THR A 37 13.56 -29.49 17.99
C THR A 37 13.64 -30.97 17.64
N ILE A 38 14.83 -31.56 17.75
CA ILE A 38 15.13 -32.97 17.44
C ILE A 38 16.07 -33.56 18.49
N GLY A 39 16.19 -34.89 18.55
CA GLY A 39 17.13 -35.58 19.43
C GLY A 39 16.74 -35.52 20.92
N GLN A 40 17.74 -35.55 21.80
CA GLN A 40 17.57 -35.60 23.25
C GLN A 40 16.68 -34.47 23.83
N PRO A 41 16.80 -33.19 23.40
CA PRO A 41 15.93 -32.12 23.90
C PRO A 41 14.44 -32.37 23.60
N LEU A 42 14.11 -33.01 22.48
CA LEU A 42 12.72 -33.37 22.16
C LEU A 42 12.22 -34.50 23.06
N GLN A 43 13.06 -35.51 23.31
CA GLN A 43 12.73 -36.63 24.20
C GLN A 43 12.46 -36.16 25.63
N GLU A 44 13.24 -35.20 26.14
CA GLU A 44 13.04 -34.62 27.48
C GLU A 44 11.69 -33.90 27.61
N VAL A 45 11.27 -33.16 26.57
CA VAL A 45 9.97 -32.45 26.56
C VAL A 45 8.80 -33.44 26.49
N ILE A 46 8.93 -34.51 25.70
CA ILE A 46 7.91 -35.57 25.60
C ILE A 46 7.80 -36.31 26.93
N ALA A 47 8.93 -36.73 27.52
CA ALA A 47 8.98 -37.41 28.81
C ALA A 47 8.39 -36.53 29.93
N PHE A 48 8.62 -35.21 29.88
CA PHE A 48 8.01 -34.27 30.82
C PHE A 48 6.48 -34.26 30.69
N ALA A 49 5.93 -34.23 29.47
CA ALA A 49 4.48 -34.30 29.25
C ALA A 49 3.91 -35.67 29.68
N GLU A 50 4.60 -36.77 29.36
CA GLU A 50 4.21 -38.13 29.75
C GLU A 50 4.20 -38.35 31.27
N SER A 51 5.01 -37.60 32.02
CA SER A 51 5.03 -37.70 33.48
C SER A 51 3.67 -37.38 34.13
N PHE A 52 2.81 -36.62 33.43
CA PHE A 52 1.47 -36.25 33.89
C PHE A 52 0.35 -37.18 33.41
N SER A 53 0.64 -38.11 32.50
CA SER A 53 -0.31 -39.12 32.01
C SER A 53 -0.79 -40.01 33.16
N PRO A 54 -1.93 -40.72 33.02
CA PRO A 54 -2.43 -41.65 34.04
C PRO A 54 -1.43 -42.75 34.44
N SER A 55 -0.52 -43.11 33.52
CA SER A 55 0.57 -44.07 33.72
C SER A 55 1.92 -43.43 34.09
N GLY A 56 1.98 -42.10 34.22
CA GLY A 56 3.17 -41.35 34.57
C GLY A 56 3.43 -41.33 36.08
N TRP A 57 4.62 -40.88 36.50
CA TRP A 57 4.99 -40.81 37.92
C TRP A 57 4.32 -39.62 38.67
N ARG A 58 3.74 -38.65 37.95
CA ARG A 58 3.02 -37.49 38.51
C ARG A 58 1.62 -37.34 37.88
N PRO A 59 0.73 -38.33 38.02
CA PRO A 59 -0.55 -38.33 37.32
C PRO A 59 -1.40 -37.12 37.71
N GLN A 60 -1.70 -36.27 36.72
CA GLN A 60 -2.50 -35.06 36.91
C GLN A 60 -3.34 -34.80 35.66
N ALA A 61 -4.66 -34.63 35.84
CA ALA A 61 -5.54 -34.27 34.73
C ALA A 61 -5.27 -32.84 34.28
N LEU A 62 -4.51 -32.69 33.19
CA LEU A 62 -4.21 -31.41 32.55
C LEU A 62 -5.34 -30.97 31.64
N GLN A 63 -5.59 -29.66 31.57
CA GLN A 63 -6.62 -29.06 30.73
C GLN A 63 -6.10 -28.83 29.31
N ASP A 64 -6.99 -28.98 28.31
CA ASP A 64 -6.68 -28.62 26.92
C ASP A 64 -6.91 -27.10 26.71
N PRO A 65 -5.87 -26.31 26.42
CA PRO A 65 -6.01 -24.86 26.21
C PRO A 65 -6.82 -24.49 24.96
N THR A 66 -7.17 -25.46 24.11
CA THR A 66 -8.04 -25.29 22.94
C THR A 66 -9.52 -25.56 23.21
N ASP A 67 -9.87 -26.11 24.37
CA ASP A 67 -11.26 -26.30 24.78
C ASP A 67 -11.95 -24.94 24.98
N GLU A 68 -13.09 -24.75 24.33
CA GLU A 68 -13.88 -23.52 24.43
C GLU A 68 -14.53 -23.37 25.81
N ASN A 69 -14.77 -24.49 26.50
CA ASN A 69 -15.35 -24.52 27.84
C ASN A 69 -14.32 -24.29 28.95
N MET A 70 -13.02 -24.21 28.62
CA MET A 70 -11.99 -23.91 29.60
C MET A 70 -12.23 -22.53 30.21
N GLU A 71 -12.30 -22.49 31.54
CA GLU A 71 -12.40 -21.25 32.31
C GLU A 71 -11.08 -20.47 32.25
N LEU A 72 -11.18 -19.20 31.92
CA LEU A 72 -10.02 -18.30 31.91
C LEU A 72 -9.86 -17.65 33.28
N PRO A 73 -8.64 -17.21 33.63
CA PRO A 73 -8.43 -16.40 34.82
C PRO A 73 -9.40 -15.20 34.86
N PRO A 74 -9.89 -14.83 36.06
CA PRO A 74 -10.72 -13.64 36.22
C PRO A 74 -9.93 -12.38 35.87
N ASP A 75 -10.64 -11.37 35.37
CA ASP A 75 -10.03 -10.07 35.05
C ASP A 75 -9.44 -9.46 36.33
N GLY A 76 -8.18 -8.99 36.25
CA GLY A 76 -7.40 -8.52 37.39
C GLY A 76 -6.49 -9.58 38.00
N SER A 77 -6.47 -10.81 37.49
CA SER A 77 -5.53 -11.84 37.95
C SER A 77 -4.06 -11.41 37.73
N PRO A 78 -3.10 -11.85 38.57
CA PRO A 78 -1.68 -11.63 38.29
C PRO A 78 -1.26 -12.27 36.95
N PRO A 79 -0.21 -11.75 36.29
CA PRO A 79 0.25 -12.31 35.03
C PRO A 79 0.74 -13.75 35.23
N ILE A 80 0.28 -14.66 34.37
CA ILE A 80 0.76 -16.05 34.35
C ILE A 80 2.19 -16.05 33.78
N PRO A 81 3.19 -16.54 34.53
CA PRO A 81 4.56 -16.64 34.05
C PRO A 81 4.68 -17.54 32.81
N GLY A 82 5.48 -17.13 31.83
CA GLY A 82 5.69 -17.87 30.58
C GLY A 82 4.66 -17.59 29.48
N LEU A 83 3.68 -16.70 29.72
CA LEU A 83 2.78 -16.18 28.70
C LEU A 83 3.02 -14.67 28.46
N PRO A 84 2.92 -14.20 27.20
CA PRO A 84 3.18 -12.82 26.86
C PRO A 84 2.03 -11.91 27.28
N THR A 85 2.37 -10.79 27.93
CA THR A 85 1.41 -9.74 28.25
C THR A 85 1.37 -8.71 27.13
N TYR A 86 0.18 -8.41 26.63
CA TYR A 86 -0.06 -7.50 25.52
C TYR A 86 -0.76 -6.23 26.00
N LYS A 87 -0.39 -5.09 25.43
CA LYS A 87 -1.24 -3.89 25.50
C LYS A 87 -2.51 -4.14 24.67
N GLY A 88 -3.67 -3.94 25.28
CA GLY A 88 -4.98 -4.15 24.69
C GLY A 88 -5.96 -3.06 25.06
N LEU A 89 -7.18 -3.21 24.54
CA LEU A 89 -8.27 -2.27 24.73
C LEU A 89 -9.48 -3.05 25.25
N SER A 90 -10.13 -2.49 26.27
CA SER A 90 -11.42 -2.97 26.77
C SER A 90 -12.52 -1.99 26.39
N CYS A 91 -13.68 -2.51 26.01
CA CYS A 91 -14.89 -1.69 25.91
C CYS A 91 -15.34 -1.26 27.31
N GLU A 92 -15.77 -0.01 27.45
CA GLU A 92 -16.26 0.51 28.75
C GLU A 92 -17.70 0.09 29.06
N SER A 93 -18.47 -0.31 28.05
CA SER A 93 -19.89 -0.67 28.19
C SER A 93 -20.12 -2.18 28.35
N CYS A 94 -19.16 -3.04 27.96
CA CYS A 94 -19.26 -4.48 28.13
C CYS A 94 -17.88 -5.15 28.22
N ARG A 95 -17.85 -6.45 28.54
CA ARG A 95 -16.62 -7.26 28.67
C ARG A 95 -15.97 -7.64 27.32
N PHE A 96 -15.91 -6.74 26.35
CA PHE A 96 -15.23 -6.97 25.08
C PHE A 96 -13.76 -6.53 25.16
N LEU A 97 -12.84 -7.46 24.89
CA LEU A 97 -11.39 -7.24 24.97
C LEU A 97 -10.74 -7.51 23.61
N THR A 98 -9.87 -6.61 23.16
CA THR A 98 -9.15 -6.81 21.90
C THR A 98 -7.79 -6.12 21.88
N ARG A 99 -6.88 -6.63 21.06
CA ARG A 99 -5.61 -5.97 20.75
C ARG A 99 -5.70 -4.99 19.57
N ASN A 100 -6.80 -5.01 18.80
CA ASN A 100 -6.95 -4.25 17.57
C ASN A 100 -8.02 -3.15 17.74
N SER A 101 -7.60 -1.89 17.62
CA SER A 101 -8.49 -0.73 17.72
C SER A 101 -9.63 -0.74 16.70
N ARG A 102 -9.44 -1.31 15.50
CA ARG A 102 -10.52 -1.45 14.52
C ARG A 102 -11.56 -2.48 14.94
N ASN A 103 -11.15 -3.56 15.59
CA ASN A 103 -12.07 -4.57 16.09
C ASN A 103 -12.93 -4.00 17.23
N LEU A 104 -12.34 -3.15 18.08
CA LEU A 104 -13.09 -2.42 19.10
C LEU A 104 -14.10 -1.45 18.48
N ALA A 105 -13.70 -0.61 17.51
CA ALA A 105 -14.61 0.31 16.84
C ALA A 105 -15.76 -0.42 16.12
N THR A 106 -15.47 -1.55 15.48
CA THR A 106 -16.47 -2.42 14.85
C THR A 106 -17.43 -2.99 15.89
N HIS A 107 -16.92 -3.43 17.05
CA HIS A 107 -17.72 -3.91 18.16
C HIS A 107 -18.63 -2.81 18.71
N GLU A 108 -18.09 -1.62 19.01
CA GLU A 108 -18.85 -0.48 19.54
C GLU A 108 -20.00 -0.08 18.60
N THR A 109 -19.74 -0.10 17.29
CA THR A 109 -20.77 0.16 16.27
C THR A 109 -21.85 -0.91 16.26
N ARG A 110 -21.47 -2.20 16.25
CA ARG A 110 -22.43 -3.32 16.19
C ARG A 110 -23.25 -3.49 17.47
N ALA A 111 -22.61 -3.28 18.62
CA ALA A 111 -23.23 -3.39 19.94
C ALA A 111 -23.95 -2.11 20.38
N ARG A 112 -23.93 -1.04 19.56
CA ARG A 112 -24.53 0.26 19.85
C ARG A 112 -23.99 0.91 21.14
N HIS A 113 -22.69 0.72 21.42
CA HIS A 113 -22.01 1.31 22.58
C HIS A 113 -21.51 2.75 22.28
N TYR A 114 -22.35 3.59 21.68
CA TYR A 114 -22.04 5.01 21.52
C TYR A 114 -22.38 5.76 22.82
N ARG A 115 -21.39 6.44 23.42
CA ARG A 115 -21.72 7.54 24.34
C ARG A 115 -22.26 8.69 23.50
N LEU A 116 -23.46 9.15 23.82
CA LEU A 116 -23.91 10.50 23.47
C LEU A 116 -22.87 11.48 24.03
N GLN A 117 -22.03 12.05 23.17
CA GLN A 117 -21.09 13.09 23.55
C GLN A 117 -21.90 14.34 23.93
N VAL A 118 -22.17 14.51 25.23
CA VAL A 118 -22.43 15.84 25.77
C VAL A 118 -21.09 16.55 25.81
N SER A 119 -21.06 17.70 25.15
CA SER A 119 -19.96 18.66 25.05
C SER A 119 -19.10 18.79 26.31
N GLY A 120 -17.78 18.73 26.14
CA GLY A 120 -16.83 19.37 27.06
C GLY A 120 -16.15 18.48 28.09
N ARG A 121 -15.36 17.49 27.66
CA ARG A 121 -14.09 17.05 28.29
C ARG A 121 -13.42 16.01 27.40
N GLY A 122 -12.24 16.33 26.88
CA GLY A 122 -11.45 15.50 25.98
C GLY A 122 -10.82 14.27 26.66
N GLY A 123 -11.64 13.27 26.97
CA GLY A 123 -11.17 11.93 27.33
C GLY A 123 -11.51 10.96 26.21
N ASN A 124 -10.52 10.46 25.49
CA ASN A 124 -10.69 9.34 24.55
C ASN A 124 -11.24 8.15 25.34
N GLY A 125 -12.51 7.77 25.11
CA GLY A 125 -13.23 6.70 25.81
C GLY A 125 -12.71 5.29 25.51
N ARG A 126 -11.42 5.06 25.74
CA ARG A 126 -10.71 3.80 25.56
C ARG A 126 -9.90 3.50 26.80
N ALA A 127 -10.35 2.54 27.60
CA ALA A 127 -9.54 1.99 28.67
C ALA A 127 -8.42 1.11 28.07
N THR A 128 -7.18 1.57 28.19
CA THR A 128 -6.00 0.75 27.85
C THR A 128 -5.75 -0.23 28.98
N VAL A 129 -5.73 -1.53 28.67
CA VAL A 129 -5.56 -2.61 29.65
C VAL A 129 -4.43 -3.55 29.23
N MET A 130 -3.84 -4.25 30.19
CA MET A 130 -2.88 -5.32 29.93
C MET A 130 -3.63 -6.64 29.82
N LEU A 131 -3.36 -7.39 28.74
CA LEU A 131 -4.07 -8.63 28.41
C LEU A 131 -3.11 -9.81 28.30
N GLN A 132 -3.52 -10.99 28.76
CA GLN A 132 -2.89 -12.26 28.43
C GLN A 132 -3.87 -13.16 27.66
N THR A 133 -3.35 -14.16 26.96
CA THR A 133 -4.13 -15.16 26.24
C THR A 133 -3.39 -16.50 26.24
N LEU A 134 -4.13 -17.60 26.30
CA LEU A 134 -3.58 -18.95 26.16
C LEU A 134 -3.23 -19.28 24.70
N ARG A 135 -3.93 -18.65 23.75
CA ARG A 135 -3.85 -18.93 22.30
C ARG A 135 -3.48 -17.68 21.51
N LYS A 136 -2.77 -17.88 20.40
CA LYS A 136 -2.52 -16.80 19.41
C LYS A 136 -3.76 -16.61 18.53
N ALA A 137 -3.89 -15.40 17.95
CA ALA A 137 -4.95 -15.08 17.01
C ALA A 137 -4.99 -16.09 15.84
N PRO A 138 -6.18 -16.40 15.27
CA PRO A 138 -7.48 -15.74 15.46
C PRO A 138 -8.30 -16.24 16.66
N HIS A 139 -7.96 -17.38 17.27
CA HIS A 139 -8.74 -17.99 18.36
C HIS A 139 -8.31 -17.52 19.76
N ALA A 140 -7.80 -16.29 19.87
CA ALA A 140 -7.33 -15.76 21.14
C ALA A 140 -8.52 -15.37 22.04
N ARG A 141 -8.51 -15.84 23.28
CA ARG A 141 -9.44 -15.42 24.32
C ARG A 141 -8.64 -14.69 25.40
N TYR A 142 -8.98 -13.43 25.65
CA TYR A 142 -8.21 -12.54 26.51
C TYR A 142 -8.83 -12.42 27.91
N TRP A 143 -8.00 -12.15 28.91
CA TRP A 143 -8.40 -11.63 30.23
C TRP A 143 -7.48 -10.45 30.61
N ILE A 144 -7.96 -9.58 31.49
CA ILE A 144 -7.20 -8.44 31.99
C ILE A 144 -6.24 -8.89 33.10
N VAL A 145 -5.00 -8.44 33.04
CA VAL A 145 -3.99 -8.69 34.07
C VAL A 145 -3.96 -7.53 35.06
N GLY A 146 -4.03 -7.84 36.36
CA GLY A 146 -3.90 -6.84 37.42
C GLY A 146 -2.46 -6.33 37.58
N PRO A 147 -2.25 -5.07 38.01
CA PRO A 147 -0.92 -4.58 38.36
C PRO A 147 -0.37 -5.44 39.50
N ALA A 148 0.77 -6.10 39.29
CA ALA A 148 1.36 -6.92 40.32
C ALA A 148 1.72 -6.06 41.54
N ALA A 149 1.16 -6.40 42.70
CA ALA A 149 1.66 -5.91 43.99
C ALA A 149 3.11 -6.38 44.13
N VAL A 150 4.05 -5.45 44.03
CA VAL A 150 5.40 -5.63 44.57
C VAL A 150 5.22 -5.68 46.09
N TRP A 151 5.51 -6.84 46.67
CA TRP A 151 5.47 -7.03 48.12
C TRP A 151 6.53 -6.12 48.76
N ALA A 152 6.07 -5.06 49.41
CA ALA A 152 6.81 -4.50 50.54
C ALA A 152 6.54 -5.42 51.74
N ASP A 153 7.58 -6.12 52.17
CA ASP A 153 7.64 -6.74 53.49
C ASP A 153 7.71 -5.62 54.54
N GLY A 154 6.90 -5.72 55.59
CA GLY A 154 6.77 -4.67 56.59
C GLY A 154 5.36 -4.57 57.19
N SER A 155 4.94 -5.65 57.84
CA SER A 155 3.76 -5.71 58.69
C SER A 155 3.75 -4.60 59.76
N SER A 156 2.62 -3.90 59.94
CA SER A 156 1.88 -3.76 61.21
C SER A 156 0.94 -2.56 61.26
N ASN A 157 -0.34 -2.83 61.51
CA ASN A 157 -1.30 -2.12 62.37
C ASN A 157 -1.14 -0.59 62.54
N ASN A 158 -2.16 0.21 62.19
CA ASN A 158 -3.31 0.42 63.07
C ASN A 158 -4.28 1.46 62.49
N SER A 159 -5.54 1.25 62.84
CA SER A 159 -6.67 2.14 62.64
C SER A 159 -6.45 3.51 63.29
N SER A 160 -6.92 4.53 62.58
CA SER A 160 -7.42 5.83 63.05
C SER A 160 -7.44 6.11 64.56
N SER A 161 -6.74 7.17 65.00
CA SER A 161 -7.34 8.22 65.82
C SER A 161 -6.58 9.55 65.69
N SER A 162 -7.33 10.57 65.28
CA SER A 162 -7.17 12.02 65.51
C SER A 162 -6.00 12.52 66.39
N THR A 163 -5.23 13.49 65.89
CA THR A 163 -5.29 14.92 66.30
C THR A 163 -4.23 15.77 65.58
N ALA A 164 -4.67 16.95 65.12
CA ALA A 164 -3.99 18.25 65.09
C ALA A 164 -2.54 18.43 64.57
N GLU A 165 -2.48 19.28 63.53
CA GLU A 165 -1.56 20.43 63.36
C GLU A 165 -0.08 20.24 62.90
N GLN A 166 0.12 20.69 61.65
CA GLN A 166 1.12 21.63 61.12
C GLN A 166 2.64 21.31 61.10
N GLY A 167 3.16 21.35 59.86
CA GLY A 167 4.54 21.68 59.45
C GLY A 167 5.51 20.50 59.52
N ASP A 168 6.41 20.21 58.57
CA ASP A 168 6.95 20.86 57.38
C ASP A 168 7.84 19.78 56.70
N GLY A 169 8.08 19.86 55.39
CA GLY A 169 9.02 18.96 54.70
C GLY A 169 8.52 18.39 53.37
N GLY A 170 8.17 19.25 52.42
CA GLY A 170 8.05 18.86 51.02
C GLY A 170 9.43 18.69 50.36
N GLY A 171 9.65 17.56 49.69
CA GLY A 171 10.77 17.40 48.75
C GLY A 171 11.40 16.02 48.76
N ASP A 172 10.80 15.04 48.05
CA ASP A 172 11.57 13.88 47.58
C ASP A 172 10.93 13.14 46.38
N GLY A 173 9.62 13.31 46.13
CA GLY A 173 8.96 12.72 44.96
C GLY A 173 9.45 13.27 43.61
N ASP A 174 9.86 14.55 43.58
CA ASP A 174 10.30 15.23 42.35
C ASP A 174 11.69 14.74 41.90
N THR A 175 12.55 14.36 42.84
CA THR A 175 13.90 13.82 42.57
C THR A 175 13.83 12.46 41.88
N VAL A 176 12.91 11.60 42.33
CA VAL A 176 12.68 10.26 41.76
C VAL A 176 11.96 10.34 40.41
N LEU A 177 11.02 11.27 40.25
CA LEU A 177 10.36 11.54 38.95
C LEU A 177 11.36 12.10 37.93
N LEU A 178 12.24 13.02 38.33
CA LEU A 178 13.32 13.53 37.46
C LEU A 178 14.33 12.45 37.09
N GLN A 179 14.66 11.53 37.99
CA GLN A 179 15.55 10.40 37.68
C GLN A 179 14.92 9.40 36.72
N THR A 180 13.62 9.10 36.88
CA THR A 180 12.89 8.21 35.96
C THR A 180 12.66 8.86 34.59
N VAL A 181 12.39 10.17 34.53
CA VAL A 181 12.31 10.93 33.27
C VAL A 181 13.68 10.95 32.58
N ARG A 182 14.78 11.21 33.30
CA ARG A 182 16.13 11.18 32.72
C ARG A 182 16.53 9.78 32.24
N ALA A 183 16.13 8.73 32.95
CA ALA A 183 16.34 7.34 32.52
C ALA A 183 15.52 7.02 31.26
N CYS A 184 14.23 7.40 31.22
CA CYS A 184 13.40 7.26 30.02
C CYS A 184 13.92 8.07 28.84
N GLU A 185 14.40 9.30 29.05
CA GLU A 185 15.02 10.11 28.00
C GLU A 185 16.33 9.49 27.50
N LYS A 186 17.11 8.89 28.39
CA LYS A 186 18.33 8.17 28.04
C LYS A 186 18.00 6.92 27.23
N ASP A 187 17.02 6.12 27.66
CA ASP A 187 16.55 4.93 26.93
C ASP A 187 15.91 5.29 25.59
N LEU A 188 15.19 6.41 25.51
CA LEU A 188 14.64 6.94 24.27
C LEU A 188 15.75 7.44 23.34
N LYS A 189 16.78 8.10 23.87
CA LYS A 189 17.96 8.52 23.10
C LYS A 189 18.79 7.33 22.65
N GLU A 190 18.94 6.29 23.47
CA GLU A 190 19.63 5.06 23.11
C GLU A 190 18.82 4.26 22.09
N ALA A 191 17.50 4.18 22.23
CA ALA A 191 16.60 3.58 21.23
C ALA A 191 16.49 4.43 19.95
N GLU A 192 16.66 5.75 20.04
CA GLU A 192 16.77 6.67 18.90
C GLU A 192 18.11 6.49 18.20
N VAL A 193 19.22 6.42 18.93
CA VAL A 193 20.56 6.13 18.40
C VAL A 193 20.62 4.72 17.82
N GLU A 194 19.95 3.74 18.42
CA GLU A 194 19.84 2.38 17.88
C GLU A 194 18.95 2.35 16.63
N ARG A 195 17.84 3.10 16.60
CA ARG A 195 17.02 3.29 15.39
C ARG A 195 17.77 4.06 14.30
N GLN A 196 18.56 5.07 14.67
CA GLN A 196 19.46 5.79 13.79
C GLN A 196 20.56 4.87 13.28
N ARG A 197 21.16 3.99 14.10
CA ARG A 197 22.13 2.97 13.65
C ARG A 197 21.51 1.90 12.75
N GLN A 198 20.21 1.62 12.85
CA GLN A 198 19.50 0.72 11.94
C GLN A 198 19.09 1.41 10.62
N VAL A 199 18.86 2.72 10.64
CA VAL A 199 18.61 3.57 9.45
C VAL A 199 19.92 3.97 8.76
N GLU A 200 20.96 4.21 9.53
CA GLU A 200 22.37 4.47 9.20
C GLU A 200 23.20 3.18 9.36
N ALA A 201 22.60 2.01 9.18
CA ALA A 201 23.42 0.81 8.96
C ALA A 201 24.32 1.16 7.77
N PRO A 202 25.66 1.08 7.90
CA PRO A 202 26.58 1.75 7.00
C PRO A 202 26.55 1.09 5.61
N GLY A 203 25.59 1.49 4.80
CA GLY A 203 25.81 1.71 3.39
C GLY A 203 26.52 3.05 3.30
N GLY A 204 27.83 3.03 3.61
CA GLY A 204 28.71 4.16 3.34
C GLY A 204 28.50 4.64 1.91
N VAL A 205 28.95 5.87 1.66
CA VAL A 205 28.74 6.73 0.48
C VAL A 205 29.08 6.10 -0.89
N ASP A 206 29.28 4.78 -0.97
CA ASP A 206 29.50 3.99 -2.18
C ASP A 206 28.80 2.59 -2.22
N THR A 207 27.77 2.30 -1.39
CA THR A 207 27.08 0.98 -1.41
C THR A 207 25.60 1.09 -1.74
N GLU A 208 25.23 0.82 -2.99
CA GLU A 208 23.84 0.79 -3.46
C GLU A 208 22.94 -0.15 -2.65
N SER A 209 21.67 0.20 -2.46
CA SER A 209 20.72 -0.68 -1.75
C SER A 209 20.60 -2.03 -2.46
N ARG A 210 20.36 -3.11 -1.71
CA ARG A 210 20.16 -4.46 -2.28
C ARG A 210 19.07 -4.50 -3.34
N TRP A 211 18.04 -3.64 -3.22
CA TRP A 211 17.01 -3.48 -4.24
C TRP A 211 17.57 -2.88 -5.54
N VAL A 212 18.39 -1.83 -5.44
CA VAL A 212 19.06 -1.21 -6.59
C VAL A 212 20.00 -2.21 -7.28
N GLN A 213 20.75 -2.99 -6.49
CA GLN A 213 21.62 -4.06 -7.00
C GLN A 213 20.83 -5.17 -7.69
N PHE A 214 19.73 -5.63 -7.08
CA PHE A 214 18.85 -6.65 -7.66
C PHE A 214 18.25 -6.17 -8.99
N MET A 215 17.77 -4.93 -9.03
CA MET A 215 17.21 -4.33 -10.23
C MET A 215 18.29 -3.97 -11.25
N LYS A 216 19.56 -3.89 -10.84
CA LYS A 216 20.71 -3.49 -11.67
C LYS A 216 20.53 -2.09 -12.29
N TRP A 217 19.86 -1.18 -11.60
CA TRP A 217 19.57 0.15 -12.15
C TRP A 217 20.83 0.94 -12.44
N SER A 218 21.82 0.92 -11.55
CA SER A 218 23.06 1.66 -11.74
C SER A 218 23.88 1.15 -12.92
N ALA A 219 23.89 -0.16 -13.15
CA ALA A 219 24.53 -0.74 -14.33
C ALA A 219 23.74 -0.43 -15.62
N HIS A 220 22.41 -0.48 -15.57
CA HIS A 220 21.56 -0.22 -16.74
C HIS A 220 21.56 1.25 -17.16
N LEU A 221 21.50 2.17 -16.20
CA LEU A 221 21.47 3.62 -16.40
C LEU A 221 22.86 4.26 -16.20
N GLN A 222 23.91 3.47 -16.33
CA GLN A 222 25.28 3.95 -16.18
C GLN A 222 25.58 5.01 -17.23
N GLN A 223 26.26 6.09 -16.82
CA GLN A 223 26.62 7.22 -17.70
C GLN A 223 25.41 7.94 -18.35
N ARG A 224 24.21 7.78 -17.78
CA ARG A 224 23.02 8.54 -18.18
C ARG A 224 22.74 9.65 -17.19
N ASP A 225 22.24 10.77 -17.68
CA ASP A 225 21.82 11.89 -16.84
C ASP A 225 20.51 11.53 -16.12
N LYS A 226 20.64 11.21 -14.83
CA LYS A 226 19.52 10.81 -13.98
C LYS A 226 18.49 11.92 -13.81
N THR A 227 18.92 13.18 -13.72
CA THR A 227 18.03 14.33 -13.57
C THR A 227 17.20 14.53 -14.83
N MET A 228 17.84 14.44 -16.00
CA MET A 228 17.15 14.48 -17.29
C MET A 228 16.15 13.33 -17.43
N LEU A 229 16.54 12.09 -17.07
CA LEU A 229 15.65 10.93 -17.08
C LEU A 229 14.43 11.14 -16.17
N HIS A 230 14.66 11.64 -14.95
CA HIS A 230 13.60 11.93 -13.99
C HIS A 230 12.61 12.96 -14.56
N GLN A 231 13.13 14.09 -15.09
CA GLN A 231 12.31 15.15 -15.69
C GLN A 231 11.49 14.64 -16.88
N ALA A 232 12.09 13.83 -17.75
CA ALA A 232 11.39 13.21 -18.88
C ALA A 232 10.27 12.26 -18.41
N GLY A 233 10.38 11.68 -17.21
CA GLY A 233 9.40 10.75 -16.64
C GLY A 233 8.29 11.40 -15.81
N LEU A 234 8.20 12.74 -15.75
CA LEU A 234 7.17 13.45 -14.99
C LEU A 234 5.81 13.42 -15.71
N SER A 235 4.72 13.57 -14.94
CA SER A 235 3.39 13.80 -15.51
C SER A 235 3.34 15.11 -16.30
N PRO A 236 2.38 15.29 -17.23
CA PRO A 236 2.16 16.61 -17.83
C PRO A 236 1.80 17.63 -16.74
N ALA A 237 2.17 18.89 -16.96
CA ALA A 237 1.75 19.98 -16.11
C ALA A 237 0.22 20.16 -16.20
N SER A 238 -0.39 20.61 -15.11
CA SER A 238 -1.84 20.85 -15.04
C SER A 238 -2.26 22.02 -15.93
N ALA A 239 -3.56 22.11 -16.25
CA ALA A 239 -4.12 23.20 -17.06
C ALA A 239 -3.77 24.60 -16.54
N PRO A 240 -3.86 24.88 -15.22
CA PRO A 240 -3.50 26.19 -14.68
C PRO A 240 -2.02 26.53 -14.92
N VAL A 241 -1.12 25.56 -14.73
CA VAL A 241 0.32 25.76 -14.94
C VAL A 241 0.62 25.96 -16.43
N GLU A 242 -0.04 25.20 -17.31
CA GLU A 242 0.10 25.29 -18.77
C GLU A 242 -0.20 26.69 -19.31
N GLN A 243 -1.20 27.39 -18.74
CA GLN A 243 -1.57 28.74 -19.15
C GLN A 243 -0.41 29.74 -19.03
N TRP A 244 0.45 29.55 -18.02
CA TRP A 244 1.62 30.39 -17.76
C TRP A 244 2.90 29.86 -18.39
N MET A 245 2.86 28.68 -19.04
CA MET A 245 4.04 28.10 -19.67
C MET A 245 4.48 28.91 -20.90
N TRP A 246 5.75 29.27 -20.91
CA TRP A 246 6.48 29.87 -22.02
C TRP A 246 7.78 29.07 -22.27
N PRO A 247 8.30 28.96 -23.51
CA PRO A 247 7.74 29.41 -24.79
C PRO A 247 6.47 28.67 -25.25
N ARG A 248 5.80 29.17 -26.31
CA ARG A 248 4.57 28.60 -26.88
C ARG A 248 4.72 27.13 -27.27
N GLU A 249 5.91 26.74 -27.71
CA GLU A 249 6.29 25.38 -28.09
C GLU A 249 6.18 24.45 -26.87
N ARG A 250 6.68 24.89 -25.72
CA ARG A 250 6.60 24.16 -24.45
C ARG A 250 5.15 23.95 -24.01
N ARG A 251 4.31 24.98 -24.18
CA ARG A 251 2.87 24.91 -23.91
C ARG A 251 2.17 23.89 -24.81
N LYS A 252 2.41 23.96 -26.12
CA LYS A 252 1.86 23.00 -27.11
C LYS A 252 2.30 21.57 -26.80
N ALA A 253 3.56 21.37 -26.42
CA ALA A 253 4.06 20.06 -26.02
C ALA A 253 3.33 19.54 -24.78
N ASN A 254 3.10 20.38 -23.76
CA ASN A 254 2.33 19.99 -22.58
C ASN A 254 0.87 19.63 -22.91
N GLN A 255 0.23 20.42 -23.77
CA GLN A 255 -1.13 20.17 -24.22
C GLN A 255 -1.24 18.80 -24.91
N ARG A 256 -0.31 18.48 -25.83
CA ARG A 256 -0.24 17.14 -26.46
C ARG A 256 -0.13 16.03 -25.44
N LEU A 257 0.70 16.20 -24.41
CA LEU A 257 0.84 15.20 -23.34
C LEU A 257 -0.44 15.06 -22.52
N ARG A 258 -1.20 16.14 -22.27
CA ARG A 258 -2.47 16.06 -21.57
C ARG A 258 -3.53 15.30 -22.37
N GLU A 259 -3.64 15.59 -23.68
CA GLU A 259 -4.53 14.83 -24.59
C GLU A 259 -4.16 13.34 -24.58
N LEU A 260 -2.86 13.02 -24.65
CA LEU A 260 -2.37 11.64 -24.54
C LEU A 260 -2.79 10.96 -23.22
N THR A 261 -2.66 11.66 -22.09
CA THR A 261 -3.05 11.09 -20.80
C THR A 261 -4.55 10.88 -20.69
N GLU A 262 -5.35 11.75 -21.32
CA GLU A 262 -6.80 11.64 -21.32
C GLU A 262 -7.28 10.50 -22.21
N SER A 263 -6.71 10.40 -23.42
CA SER A 263 -6.89 9.26 -24.32
C SER A 263 -6.66 7.92 -23.62
N PHE A 264 -5.55 7.80 -22.88
CA PHE A 264 -5.30 6.61 -22.07
C PHE A 264 -6.33 6.38 -20.95
N ARG A 265 -6.88 7.43 -20.32
CA ARG A 265 -7.93 7.27 -19.31
C ARG A 265 -9.22 6.76 -19.93
N CYS A 266 -9.62 7.34 -21.06
CA CYS A 266 -10.80 6.91 -21.82
C CYS A 266 -10.67 5.43 -22.19
N GLU A 267 -9.55 5.02 -22.80
CA GLU A 267 -9.32 3.62 -23.16
C GLU A 267 -9.28 2.68 -21.95
N LEU A 268 -8.61 3.07 -20.86
CA LEU A 268 -8.60 2.25 -19.67
C LEU A 268 -10.01 2.10 -19.08
N GLY A 269 -10.83 3.17 -19.11
CA GLY A 269 -12.22 3.16 -18.69
C GLY A 269 -13.07 2.21 -19.54
N ARG A 270 -12.96 2.31 -20.87
CA ARG A 270 -13.61 1.41 -21.83
C ARG A 270 -13.22 -0.06 -21.56
N CYS A 271 -11.92 -0.35 -21.43
CA CYS A 271 -11.43 -1.70 -21.14
C CYS A 271 -11.92 -2.24 -19.78
N MET A 272 -12.27 -1.37 -18.82
CA MET A 272 -12.82 -1.81 -17.54
C MET A 272 -14.25 -2.34 -17.64
N GLU A 273 -15.01 -1.95 -18.66
CA GLU A 273 -16.36 -2.47 -18.89
C GLU A 273 -16.35 -3.96 -19.22
N ARG A 274 -15.26 -4.46 -19.83
CA ARG A 274 -15.03 -5.88 -20.07
C ARG A 274 -15.04 -6.72 -18.79
N LEU A 275 -14.66 -6.14 -17.65
CA LEU A 275 -14.65 -6.85 -16.37
C LEU A 275 -16.06 -7.30 -15.96
N ASP A 276 -17.10 -6.58 -16.38
CA ASP A 276 -18.49 -6.87 -16.02
C ASP A 276 -19.15 -7.84 -17.02
N ARG A 277 -18.44 -8.23 -18.10
CA ARG A 277 -18.96 -9.01 -19.23
C ARG A 277 -18.30 -10.38 -19.40
N VAL A 278 -17.31 -10.72 -18.59
CA VAL A 278 -16.61 -12.01 -18.64
C VAL A 278 -16.91 -12.84 -17.38
N PRO A 279 -16.87 -14.19 -17.45
CA PRO A 279 -17.12 -15.04 -16.30
C PRO A 279 -16.13 -14.80 -15.15
N ASP A 280 -16.55 -15.06 -13.92
CA ASP A 280 -15.71 -14.95 -12.72
C ASP A 280 -14.44 -15.79 -12.84
N GLU A 281 -14.53 -16.99 -13.44
CA GLU A 281 -13.36 -17.85 -13.67
C GLU A 281 -12.31 -17.15 -14.55
N THR A 282 -12.75 -16.37 -15.55
CA THR A 282 -11.84 -15.58 -16.41
C THR A 282 -11.12 -14.51 -15.59
N LEU A 283 -11.84 -13.86 -14.68
CA LEU A 283 -11.28 -12.84 -13.77
C LEU A 283 -10.34 -13.46 -12.73
N GLU A 284 -10.63 -14.65 -12.22
CA GLU A 284 -9.76 -15.42 -11.34
C GLU A 284 -8.44 -15.81 -12.03
N TRP A 285 -8.51 -16.22 -13.30
CA TRP A 285 -7.32 -16.45 -14.11
C TRP A 285 -6.56 -15.15 -14.35
N LEU A 286 -7.24 -14.06 -14.69
CA LEU A 286 -6.63 -12.75 -14.94
C LEU A 286 -5.82 -12.27 -13.74
N GLY A 287 -6.34 -12.47 -12.53
CA GLY A 287 -5.67 -12.13 -11.27
C GLY A 287 -4.46 -13.02 -10.95
N SER A 288 -4.41 -14.23 -11.51
CA SER A 288 -3.34 -15.19 -11.25
C SER A 288 -2.01 -14.77 -11.88
N ILE A 289 -0.93 -15.15 -11.20
CA ILE A 289 0.44 -15.09 -11.70
C ILE A 289 0.96 -16.47 -12.10
N ASP A 290 0.19 -17.51 -11.79
CA ASP A 290 0.52 -18.91 -12.05
C ASP A 290 -0.18 -19.35 -13.34
N PRO A 291 0.54 -19.92 -14.32
CA PRO A 291 -0.07 -20.36 -15.57
C PRO A 291 -0.98 -21.59 -15.42
N THR A 292 -0.99 -22.25 -14.26
CA THR A 292 -1.69 -23.52 -14.01
C THR A 292 -2.79 -23.42 -12.97
N LYS A 293 -2.87 -22.32 -12.23
CA LYS A 293 -3.80 -22.20 -11.10
C LYS A 293 -4.48 -20.82 -11.04
N PRO A 294 -5.81 -20.74 -10.98
CA PRO A 294 -6.52 -19.48 -10.74
C PRO A 294 -6.39 -19.01 -9.28
N VAL A 295 -6.64 -17.72 -9.03
CA VAL A 295 -6.77 -17.20 -7.65
C VAL A 295 -8.20 -17.35 -7.15
N SER A 296 -8.39 -17.46 -5.84
CA SER A 296 -9.72 -17.66 -5.22
C SER A 296 -10.61 -16.41 -5.18
N THR A 297 -10.19 -15.31 -5.82
CA THR A 297 -10.93 -14.05 -5.78
C THR A 297 -10.83 -13.41 -7.15
N PRO A 298 -11.97 -13.19 -7.83
CA PRO A 298 -12.01 -12.55 -9.14
C PRO A 298 -11.23 -11.24 -9.15
N PHE A 299 -10.46 -11.03 -10.22
CA PHE A 299 -9.86 -9.73 -10.49
C PHE A 299 -10.96 -8.70 -10.78
N GLY A 300 -10.84 -7.51 -10.20
CA GLY A 300 -11.83 -6.47 -10.42
C GLY A 300 -11.35 -5.06 -10.10
N ARG A 301 -12.30 -4.13 -10.17
CA ARG A 301 -12.13 -2.71 -9.85
C ARG A 301 -11.63 -2.56 -8.40
N LYS A 302 -10.81 -1.54 -8.14
CA LYS A 302 -10.34 -1.26 -6.77
C LYS A 302 -11.39 -0.45 -6.04
N GLN A 303 -11.68 -0.80 -4.79
CA GLN A 303 -12.70 -0.13 -3.96
C GLN A 303 -12.46 1.38 -3.76
N LYS A 304 -11.23 1.87 -3.92
CA LYS A 304 -10.87 3.28 -3.74
C LYS A 304 -10.50 3.89 -5.09
N SER A 305 -11.22 4.94 -5.50
CA SER A 305 -10.93 5.71 -6.73
C SER A 305 -9.46 6.15 -6.79
N ASP A 306 -8.94 6.71 -5.69
CA ASP A 306 -7.54 7.14 -5.57
C ASP A 306 -6.52 6.06 -5.93
N THR A 307 -6.85 4.78 -5.72
CA THR A 307 -5.96 3.68 -6.08
C THR A 307 -5.94 3.45 -7.59
N MET A 308 -7.11 3.58 -8.25
CA MET A 308 -7.22 3.48 -9.70
C MET A 308 -6.52 4.66 -10.38
N ASP A 309 -6.69 5.87 -9.86
CA ASP A 309 -6.03 7.08 -10.37
C ASP A 309 -4.51 6.99 -10.26
N ARG A 310 -4.00 6.44 -9.15
CA ARG A 310 -2.55 6.21 -8.99
C ARG A 310 -2.01 5.16 -9.95
N TYR A 311 -2.79 4.14 -10.26
CA TYR A 311 -2.37 3.07 -11.17
C TYR A 311 -2.37 3.56 -12.62
N SER A 312 -3.41 4.28 -13.03
CA SER A 312 -3.48 4.92 -14.35
C SER A 312 -2.37 5.94 -14.53
N ALA A 313 -2.03 6.71 -13.50
CA ALA A 313 -0.92 7.67 -13.52
C ALA A 313 0.44 7.03 -13.87
N CYS A 314 0.67 5.76 -13.52
CA CYS A 314 1.92 5.08 -13.86
C CYS A 314 2.07 4.90 -15.38
N TRP A 315 0.99 4.48 -16.04
CA TRP A 315 0.94 4.31 -17.49
C TRP A 315 0.93 5.64 -18.24
N GLN A 316 0.23 6.65 -17.71
CA GLN A 316 0.27 8.01 -18.27
C GLN A 316 1.68 8.56 -18.32
N ARG A 317 2.44 8.44 -17.22
CA ARG A 317 3.83 8.88 -17.18
C ARG A 317 4.71 8.10 -18.16
N TYR A 318 4.45 6.80 -18.33
CA TYR A 318 5.14 5.98 -19.33
C TYR A 318 4.90 6.48 -20.75
N LEU A 319 3.63 6.69 -21.12
CA LEU A 319 3.26 7.20 -22.44
C LEU A 319 3.86 8.59 -22.69
N CYS A 320 3.79 9.49 -21.71
CA CYS A 320 4.41 10.81 -21.81
C CYS A 320 5.93 10.72 -21.99
N TYR A 321 6.60 9.82 -21.27
CA TYR A 321 8.03 9.58 -21.43
C TYR A 321 8.37 9.15 -22.86
N CYS A 322 7.64 8.18 -23.42
CA CYS A 322 7.83 7.73 -24.80
C CYS A 322 7.61 8.85 -25.82
N VAL A 323 6.52 9.63 -25.69
CA VAL A 323 6.21 10.73 -26.62
C VAL A 323 7.22 11.88 -26.51
N ARG A 324 7.78 12.16 -25.32
CA ARG A 324 8.87 13.15 -25.17
C ARG A 324 10.15 12.74 -25.89
N ILE A 325 10.41 11.45 -25.99
CA ILE A 325 11.65 10.89 -26.55
C ILE A 325 11.52 10.66 -28.06
N GLN A 326 10.31 10.46 -28.58
CA GLN A 326 10.06 10.21 -30.00
C GLN A 326 10.76 11.23 -30.94
N PRO A 327 10.76 12.55 -30.66
CA PRO A 327 11.42 13.54 -31.52
C PRO A 327 12.95 13.42 -31.57
N LEU A 328 13.58 12.74 -30.61
CA LEU A 328 15.03 12.53 -30.61
C LEU A 328 15.46 11.53 -31.70
N GLY A 329 14.54 10.67 -32.16
CA GLY A 329 14.86 9.53 -33.00
C GLY A 329 15.47 8.37 -32.21
N ARG A 330 15.54 7.18 -32.83
CA ARG A 330 15.91 5.93 -32.13
C ARG A 330 17.34 5.92 -31.64
N ASP A 331 18.27 6.46 -32.43
CA ASP A 331 19.69 6.45 -32.08
C ASP A 331 19.99 7.36 -30.88
N ARG A 332 19.45 8.58 -30.90
CA ARG A 332 19.61 9.50 -29.76
C ARG A 332 18.81 9.04 -28.54
N ALA A 333 17.61 8.48 -28.71
CA ALA A 333 16.87 7.88 -27.60
C ALA A 333 17.69 6.78 -26.90
N LYS A 334 18.38 5.93 -27.66
CA LYS A 334 19.26 4.90 -27.11
C LYS A 334 20.54 5.48 -26.49
N ALA A 335 21.13 6.49 -27.11
CA ALA A 335 22.36 7.11 -26.62
C ALA A 335 22.14 7.95 -25.35
N GLU A 336 21.12 8.81 -25.35
CA GLU A 336 20.87 9.79 -24.28
C GLU A 336 20.03 9.20 -23.15
N HIS A 337 19.02 8.39 -23.46
CA HIS A 337 18.13 7.80 -22.45
C HIS A 337 18.42 6.33 -22.17
N GLY A 338 18.96 5.57 -23.12
CA GLY A 338 19.12 4.11 -23.00
C GLY A 338 17.82 3.33 -23.24
N ILE A 339 16.76 3.99 -23.69
CA ILE A 339 15.52 3.33 -24.12
C ILE A 339 15.68 2.78 -25.54
N GLN A 340 15.06 1.64 -25.80
CA GLN A 340 15.01 1.00 -27.10
C GLN A 340 13.58 0.61 -27.41
N PHE A 341 13.24 0.62 -28.70
CA PHE A 341 11.95 0.24 -29.23
C PHE A 341 12.18 -0.76 -30.36
N THR A 342 11.29 -1.75 -30.51
CA THR A 342 11.21 -2.54 -31.75
C THR A 342 10.69 -1.67 -32.90
N GLU A 343 10.78 -2.14 -34.15
CA GLU A 343 10.16 -1.44 -35.29
C GLU A 343 8.67 -1.21 -35.04
N GLU A 344 7.93 -2.27 -34.71
CA GLU A 344 6.49 -2.20 -34.46
C GLU A 344 6.11 -1.22 -33.34
N GLN A 345 6.91 -1.16 -32.27
CA GLN A 345 6.70 -0.21 -31.16
C GLN A 345 6.98 1.22 -31.61
N TRP A 346 8.03 1.43 -32.41
CA TRP A 346 8.40 2.75 -32.92
C TRP A 346 7.38 3.29 -33.93
N ASP A 347 6.88 2.44 -34.82
CA ASP A 347 5.83 2.78 -35.78
C ASP A 347 4.55 3.15 -35.05
N SER A 348 4.16 2.35 -34.06
CA SER A 348 2.98 2.65 -33.23
C SER A 348 3.12 3.94 -32.43
N LEU A 349 4.32 4.24 -31.91
CA LEU A 349 4.60 5.50 -31.23
C LEU A 349 4.56 6.71 -32.19
N SER A 350 5.02 6.51 -33.42
CA SER A 350 4.96 7.52 -34.48
C SER A 350 3.51 7.80 -34.91
N THR A 351 2.66 6.76 -34.97
CA THR A 351 1.22 6.90 -35.18
C THR A 351 0.58 7.74 -34.07
N ILE A 352 0.90 7.48 -32.80
CA ILE A 352 0.40 8.32 -31.68
C ILE A 352 0.81 9.78 -31.87
N ALA A 353 2.08 10.03 -32.20
CA ALA A 353 2.57 11.39 -32.41
C ALA A 353 1.80 12.12 -33.53
N GLN A 354 1.55 11.42 -34.65
CA GLN A 354 0.76 11.94 -35.77
C GLN A 354 -0.70 12.21 -35.38
N ARG A 355 -1.36 11.28 -34.68
CA ARG A 355 -2.76 11.44 -34.24
C ARG A 355 -2.90 12.62 -33.26
N LEU A 356 -1.94 12.79 -32.35
CA LEU A 356 -1.89 13.96 -31.47
C LEU A 356 -1.80 15.28 -32.25
N ASP A 357 -1.05 15.32 -33.34
CA ASP A 357 -0.95 16.51 -34.18
C ASP A 357 -2.26 16.79 -34.94
N THR A 358 -2.96 15.74 -35.40
CA THR A 358 -4.30 15.85 -36.01
C THR A 358 -5.32 16.43 -35.04
N VAL A 359 -5.45 15.84 -33.84
CA VAL A 359 -6.38 16.30 -32.79
C VAL A 359 -6.05 17.75 -32.39
N ALA A 360 -4.77 18.09 -32.20
CA ALA A 360 -4.36 19.44 -31.85
C ALA A 360 -4.67 20.47 -32.96
N ASN A 361 -4.61 20.08 -34.22
CA ASN A 361 -4.92 20.97 -35.35
C ASN A 361 -6.44 21.17 -35.52
N LYS A 362 -7.26 20.14 -35.25
CA LYS A 362 -8.72 20.23 -35.25
C LYS A 362 -9.24 21.22 -34.19
N LYS A 363 -8.74 21.12 -32.96
CA LYS A 363 -9.10 22.05 -31.86
C LYS A 363 -8.77 23.51 -32.19
N LYS A 364 -7.67 23.78 -32.93
CA LYS A 364 -7.35 25.14 -33.40
C LYS A 364 -8.36 25.66 -34.43
N ARG A 365 -8.80 24.82 -35.37
CA ARG A 365 -9.78 25.19 -36.40
C ARG A 365 -11.15 25.50 -35.79
N GLN A 366 -11.61 24.66 -34.85
CA GLN A 366 -12.86 24.89 -34.13
C GLN A 366 -12.83 26.17 -33.28
N GLY A 367 -11.71 26.43 -32.58
CA GLY A 367 -11.52 27.67 -31.81
C GLY A 367 -11.44 28.94 -32.67
N GLN A 368 -11.02 28.87 -33.93
CA GLN A 368 -11.02 30.01 -34.86
C GLN A 368 -12.41 30.26 -35.48
N GLY A 369 -13.22 29.21 -35.69
CA GLY A 369 -14.58 29.33 -36.23
C GLY A 369 -15.56 30.03 -35.28
N GLN A 370 -15.48 29.74 -33.97
CA GLN A 370 -16.34 30.39 -32.96
C GLN A 370 -16.06 31.89 -32.77
N VAL A 371 -14.82 32.35 -33.01
CA VAL A 371 -14.45 33.77 -32.86
C VAL A 371 -15.02 34.64 -34.02
N MET A 372 -15.23 34.07 -35.21
CA MET A 372 -15.79 34.79 -36.35
C MET A 372 -17.31 34.99 -36.27
N GLN A 373 -18.01 34.12 -35.53
CA GLN A 373 -19.48 34.15 -35.41
C GLN A 373 -19.99 35.10 -34.31
N GLY A 374 -19.13 35.56 -33.40
CA GLY A 374 -19.48 36.48 -32.31
C GLY A 374 -19.59 37.97 -32.70
N SER A 375 -19.51 38.34 -33.99
CA SER A 375 -19.54 39.74 -34.45
C SER A 375 -20.75 40.12 -35.31
N ARG A 376 -21.72 39.22 -35.51
CA ARG A 376 -23.01 39.55 -36.13
C ARG A 376 -24.12 38.83 -35.38
N ASP A 377 -24.74 39.53 -34.43
CA ASP A 377 -26.18 39.52 -34.18
C ASP A 377 -26.43 40.18 -32.81
N ARG A 378 -26.46 41.52 -32.82
CA ARG A 378 -27.36 42.25 -31.93
C ARG A 378 -28.71 42.28 -32.61
N ASP A 379 -29.74 41.95 -31.84
CA ASP A 379 -31.17 42.04 -32.14
C ASP A 379 -31.80 40.84 -32.83
N ARG A 380 -32.20 39.84 -32.03
CA ARG A 380 -33.53 39.21 -32.13
C ARG A 380 -33.93 38.52 -30.84
N ASP A 381 -34.84 39.20 -30.17
CA ASP A 381 -35.70 38.74 -29.10
C ASP A 381 -36.66 37.66 -29.65
N HIS A 382 -36.64 36.44 -29.10
CA HIS A 382 -37.81 35.57 -28.91
C HIS A 382 -37.44 34.26 -28.22
N GLY A 383 -38.10 34.01 -27.10
CA GLY A 383 -37.97 32.81 -26.28
C GLY A 383 -38.41 31.54 -27.00
N GLY A 384 -37.72 30.45 -26.64
CA GLY A 384 -38.08 29.10 -27.01
C GLY A 384 -37.12 28.14 -26.32
N SER A 385 -37.63 27.44 -25.30
CA SER A 385 -36.94 26.35 -24.62
C SER A 385 -36.32 25.37 -25.61
N ALA A 386 -35.02 25.13 -25.47
CA ALA A 386 -34.34 24.04 -26.13
C ALA A 386 -33.56 23.25 -25.06
N GLU A 387 -34.26 22.38 -24.35
CA GLU A 387 -33.64 21.17 -23.80
C GLU A 387 -33.36 20.22 -24.98
N GLY A 388 -32.34 20.56 -25.75
CA GLY A 388 -31.73 19.68 -26.73
C GLY A 388 -30.46 19.11 -26.11
N ARG A 389 -30.58 17.91 -25.55
CA ARG A 389 -29.43 17.10 -25.15
C ARG A 389 -28.64 16.81 -26.43
N GLU A 390 -27.53 17.52 -26.65
CA GLU A 390 -26.58 17.17 -27.71
C GLU A 390 -26.05 15.76 -27.40
N GLU A 391 -26.63 14.76 -28.04
CA GLU A 391 -26.02 13.43 -28.16
C GLU A 391 -24.67 13.64 -28.85
N GLY A 392 -23.59 13.49 -28.09
CA GLY A 392 -22.25 13.85 -28.53
C GLY A 392 -21.83 13.00 -29.72
N GLU A 393 -21.68 13.63 -30.90
CA GLU A 393 -20.97 13.03 -32.02
C GLU A 393 -19.57 12.59 -31.53
N GLU A 394 -19.29 11.29 -31.66
CA GLU A 394 -17.98 10.73 -31.42
C GLU A 394 -16.95 11.38 -32.36
N ASP A 395 -15.87 11.92 -31.81
CA ASP A 395 -14.80 12.56 -32.59
C ASP A 395 -13.89 11.47 -33.18
N PRO A 396 -13.96 11.18 -34.51
CA PRO A 396 -13.22 10.07 -35.10
C PRO A 396 -11.70 10.23 -35.01
N ASP A 397 -11.20 11.47 -34.91
CA ASP A 397 -9.77 11.72 -34.72
C ASP A 397 -9.31 11.40 -33.29
N LYS A 398 -10.22 11.57 -32.32
CA LYS A 398 -9.99 11.21 -30.93
C LYS A 398 -10.04 9.70 -30.75
N GLU A 399 -11.02 9.01 -31.34
CA GLU A 399 -11.08 7.55 -31.32
C GLU A 399 -9.85 6.91 -31.97
N ALA A 400 -9.40 7.43 -33.10
CA ALA A 400 -8.18 6.94 -33.75
C ALA A 400 -6.91 7.20 -32.92
N LEU A 401 -6.92 8.22 -32.04
CA LEU A 401 -5.84 8.42 -31.06
C LEU A 401 -5.94 7.39 -29.93
N ASP A 402 -7.15 7.18 -29.40
CA ASP A 402 -7.46 6.22 -28.34
C ASP A 402 -7.03 4.81 -28.76
N GLU A 403 -7.42 4.37 -29.94
CA GLU A 403 -7.02 3.09 -30.52
C GLU A 403 -5.48 2.99 -30.69
N ALA A 404 -4.82 4.06 -31.16
CA ALA A 404 -3.36 4.08 -31.32
C ALA A 404 -2.63 3.96 -29.98
N VAL A 405 -3.17 4.60 -28.92
CA VAL A 405 -2.64 4.51 -27.55
C VAL A 405 -2.81 3.10 -27.00
N PHE A 406 -4.00 2.50 -27.16
CA PHE A 406 -4.26 1.11 -26.76
C PHE A 406 -3.27 0.15 -27.45
N ASN A 407 -3.17 0.23 -28.77
CA ASN A 407 -2.28 -0.60 -29.59
C ASN A 407 -0.80 -0.49 -29.17
N PHE A 408 -0.32 0.71 -28.87
CA PHE A 408 1.05 0.89 -28.36
C PHE A 408 1.24 0.26 -26.98
N CYS A 409 0.25 0.36 -26.09
CA CYS A 409 0.32 -0.30 -24.78
C CYS A 409 0.42 -1.82 -24.93
N ILE A 410 -0.40 -2.42 -25.81
CA ILE A 410 -0.35 -3.85 -26.11
C ILE A 410 1.02 -4.26 -26.66
N LYS A 411 1.58 -3.54 -27.65
CA LYS A 411 2.93 -3.81 -28.20
C LYS A 411 4.04 -3.64 -27.16
N SER A 412 3.83 -2.79 -26.16
CA SER A 412 4.75 -2.60 -25.04
C SER A 412 4.72 -3.77 -24.05
N ILE A 413 3.56 -4.41 -23.89
CA ILE A 413 3.38 -5.60 -23.05
C ILE A 413 3.83 -6.87 -23.79
N LYS A 414 3.45 -7.02 -25.06
CA LYS A 414 3.66 -8.22 -25.88
C LYS A 414 5.03 -8.26 -26.53
N GLN A 415 6.08 -8.22 -25.71
CA GLN A 415 7.46 -8.43 -26.15
C GLN A 415 8.09 -9.63 -25.44
N LYS A 416 8.69 -10.55 -26.19
CA LYS A 416 9.50 -11.62 -25.59
C LYS A 416 10.89 -11.09 -25.23
N LEU A 417 11.34 -11.43 -24.03
CA LEU A 417 12.56 -10.93 -23.41
C LEU A 417 13.59 -12.04 -23.30
N GLY A 418 14.79 -11.78 -23.80
CA GLY A 418 15.98 -12.59 -23.49
C GLY A 418 16.67 -12.11 -22.22
N ARG A 419 18.00 -12.21 -22.19
CA ARG A 419 18.83 -11.78 -21.05
C ARG A 419 18.71 -10.29 -20.70
N LYS A 420 18.42 -9.44 -21.69
CA LYS A 420 18.43 -7.98 -21.54
C LYS A 420 17.01 -7.44 -21.32
N LEU A 421 16.54 -7.50 -20.07
CA LEU A 421 15.18 -7.10 -19.68
C LEU A 421 14.82 -5.67 -20.11
N TYR A 422 15.73 -4.72 -19.90
CA TYR A 422 15.50 -3.30 -20.20
C TYR A 422 15.55 -2.94 -21.70
N HIS A 423 15.61 -3.92 -22.61
CA HIS A 423 15.37 -3.66 -24.04
C HIS A 423 13.89 -3.45 -24.34
N ASN A 424 13.01 -3.76 -23.40
CA ASN A 424 11.62 -3.38 -23.47
C ASN A 424 11.42 -1.95 -22.90
N PRO A 425 10.72 -1.07 -23.63
CA PRO A 425 10.57 0.33 -23.23
C PRO A 425 9.77 0.50 -21.93
N LEU A 426 8.78 -0.36 -21.66
CA LEU A 426 8.01 -0.35 -20.42
C LEU A 426 8.90 -0.71 -19.21
N LEU A 427 9.69 -1.78 -19.31
CA LEU A 427 10.64 -2.17 -18.26
C LEU A 427 11.73 -1.11 -18.07
N HIS A 428 12.26 -0.53 -19.14
CA HIS A 428 13.19 0.60 -19.07
C HIS A 428 12.58 1.75 -18.26
N PHE A 429 11.32 2.11 -18.56
CA PHE A 429 10.65 3.19 -17.84
C PHE A 429 10.44 2.87 -16.35
N THR A 430 10.23 1.61 -15.97
CA THR A 430 10.21 1.26 -14.54
C THR A 430 11.53 1.57 -13.83
N ALA A 431 12.68 1.51 -14.52
CA ALA A 431 13.96 1.93 -13.94
C ALA A 431 14.06 3.46 -13.83
N VAL A 432 13.49 4.22 -14.78
CA VAL A 432 13.39 5.69 -14.71
C VAL A 432 12.55 6.12 -13.50
N LEU A 433 11.44 5.42 -13.21
CA LEU A 433 10.67 5.63 -11.97
C LEU A 433 11.45 5.28 -10.70
N GLY A 434 12.58 4.61 -10.83
CA GLY A 434 13.53 4.36 -9.76
C GLY A 434 14.29 5.62 -9.31
N ILE A 435 14.28 6.69 -10.09
CA ILE A 435 15.10 7.89 -9.90
C ILE A 435 14.28 8.99 -9.21
N LYS A 436 14.83 9.58 -8.16
CA LYS A 436 14.31 10.78 -7.49
C LYS A 436 14.78 12.06 -8.17
N GLU A 437 14.19 13.19 -7.81
CA GLU A 437 14.54 14.51 -8.34
C GLU A 437 16.02 14.87 -8.14
N ASP A 438 16.61 14.45 -7.02
CA ASP A 438 18.03 14.64 -6.67
C ASP A 438 18.97 13.62 -7.34
N GLY A 439 18.46 12.74 -8.21
CA GLY A 439 19.23 11.69 -8.86
C GLY A 439 19.53 10.46 -7.99
N THR A 440 19.03 10.41 -6.75
CA THR A 440 19.13 9.24 -5.88
C THR A 440 18.05 8.20 -6.20
N TRP A 441 18.14 7.01 -5.59
CA TRP A 441 17.21 5.91 -5.85
C TRP A 441 16.01 5.92 -4.90
N VAL A 442 14.82 5.63 -5.43
CA VAL A 442 13.60 5.44 -4.62
C VAL A 442 13.68 4.12 -3.82
N PRO A 443 13.08 4.07 -2.62
CA PRO A 443 12.98 2.83 -1.85
C PRO A 443 12.15 1.74 -2.55
N SER A 444 12.42 0.48 -2.21
CA SER A 444 11.74 -0.70 -2.77
C SER A 444 10.21 -0.66 -2.59
N HIS A 445 9.72 -0.19 -1.45
CA HIS A 445 8.29 -0.12 -1.15
C HIS A 445 7.56 0.92 -2.01
N THR A 446 8.23 1.99 -2.42
CA THR A 446 7.69 3.01 -3.34
C THR A 446 7.72 2.49 -4.76
N HIS A 447 8.85 1.90 -5.18
CA HIS A 447 8.99 1.33 -6.52
C HIS A 447 7.97 0.22 -6.81
N THR A 448 7.78 -0.71 -5.87
CA THR A 448 6.82 -1.81 -6.00
C THR A 448 5.36 -1.35 -6.12
N ARG A 449 5.03 -0.12 -5.70
CA ARG A 449 3.69 0.46 -5.96
C ARG A 449 3.51 0.84 -7.42
N PHE A 450 4.55 1.36 -8.09
CA PHE A 450 4.50 1.63 -9.53
C PHE A 450 4.34 0.32 -10.31
N LEU A 451 5.12 -0.71 -9.96
CA LEU A 451 5.02 -2.04 -10.56
C LEU A 451 3.62 -2.64 -10.42
N ALA A 452 2.98 -2.49 -9.26
CA ALA A 452 1.60 -2.91 -9.06
C ALA A 452 0.62 -2.17 -9.98
N GLY A 453 0.82 -0.87 -10.20
CA GLY A 453 0.04 -0.09 -11.16
C GLY A 453 0.18 -0.60 -12.59
N PHE A 454 1.40 -0.89 -13.03
CA PHE A 454 1.65 -1.47 -14.35
C PHE A 454 0.95 -2.82 -14.55
N LEU A 455 1.07 -3.72 -13.57
CA LEU A 455 0.42 -5.03 -13.62
C LEU A 455 -1.11 -4.93 -13.63
N TRP A 456 -1.70 -4.02 -12.86
CA TRP A 456 -3.15 -3.89 -12.77
C TRP A 456 -3.75 -3.32 -14.07
N CYS A 457 -3.27 -2.17 -14.54
CA CYS A 457 -3.74 -1.58 -15.80
C CYS A 457 -3.42 -2.50 -16.98
N GLY A 458 -2.23 -3.10 -17.04
CA GLY A 458 -1.87 -3.97 -18.15
C GLY A 458 -2.69 -5.27 -18.19
N ARG A 459 -3.18 -5.77 -17.05
CA ARG A 459 -4.15 -6.88 -17.03
C ARG A 459 -5.47 -6.49 -17.70
N ILE A 460 -5.98 -5.30 -17.40
CA ILE A 460 -7.22 -4.78 -17.98
C ILE A 460 -7.06 -4.60 -19.49
N LEU A 461 -5.96 -3.97 -19.93
CA LEU A 461 -5.66 -3.80 -21.36
C LEU A 461 -5.53 -5.13 -22.09
N MET A 462 -4.83 -6.10 -21.49
CA MET A 462 -4.64 -7.42 -22.08
C MET A 462 -5.92 -8.26 -22.07
N LEU A 463 -6.80 -8.08 -21.08
CA LEU A 463 -8.14 -8.67 -21.11
C LEU A 463 -8.87 -8.17 -22.34
N GLU A 464 -8.99 -6.86 -22.52
CA GLU A 464 -9.67 -6.30 -23.69
C GLU A 464 -9.03 -6.77 -25.01
N HIS A 465 -7.70 -6.83 -25.09
CA HIS A 465 -6.98 -7.38 -26.26
C HIS A 465 -7.41 -8.82 -26.59
N PHE A 466 -7.59 -9.68 -25.59
CA PHE A 466 -7.97 -11.08 -25.84
C PHE A 466 -9.44 -11.25 -26.23
N PHE A 467 -10.27 -10.25 -25.92
CA PHE A 467 -11.71 -10.20 -26.22
C PHE A 467 -12.05 -9.20 -27.35
N GLU A 468 -11.07 -8.79 -28.16
CA GLU A 468 -11.27 -7.81 -29.24
C GLU A 468 -12.34 -8.25 -30.28
N ASP A 469 -12.46 -9.55 -30.53
CA ASP A 469 -13.46 -10.13 -31.45
C ASP A 469 -14.81 -10.46 -30.78
N ASP A 470 -15.00 -10.09 -29.51
CA ASP A 470 -16.21 -10.33 -28.72
C ASP A 470 -16.91 -8.97 -28.48
N PRO A 471 -17.69 -8.48 -29.46
CA PRO A 471 -18.18 -7.11 -29.47
C PRO A 471 -19.19 -6.84 -28.35
N TYR A 472 -19.34 -5.56 -27.99
CA TYR A 472 -20.24 -5.15 -26.93
C TYR A 472 -21.73 -5.30 -27.30
N ASP A 473 -22.06 -5.36 -28.60
CA ASP A 473 -23.43 -5.27 -29.12
C ASP A 473 -23.90 -6.54 -29.86
N SER A 474 -23.41 -7.74 -29.51
CA SER A 474 -24.02 -8.95 -30.08
C SER A 474 -25.47 -9.08 -29.60
N GLU A 475 -26.42 -8.72 -30.47
CA GLU A 475 -27.88 -8.73 -30.25
C GLU A 475 -28.47 -10.10 -29.84
N ASP A 476 -27.67 -11.16 -29.87
CA ASP A 476 -27.99 -12.41 -29.18
C ASP A 476 -27.78 -12.24 -27.67
N SER A 477 -28.76 -11.61 -27.02
CA SER A 477 -28.91 -11.46 -25.56
C SER A 477 -28.91 -12.78 -24.76
N THR A 478 -28.63 -13.91 -25.41
CA THR A 478 -28.50 -15.25 -24.83
C THR A 478 -27.12 -15.88 -25.06
N CYS A 479 -26.20 -15.18 -25.72
CA CYS A 479 -24.84 -15.68 -26.01
C CYS A 479 -23.92 -15.30 -24.85
N ASP A 480 -23.70 -16.26 -23.94
CA ASP A 480 -22.57 -16.29 -23.02
C ASP A 480 -21.26 -15.94 -23.77
N THR A 481 -20.36 -15.18 -23.14
CA THR A 481 -19.02 -14.83 -23.65
C THR A 481 -18.42 -15.95 -24.52
N SER A 482 -18.03 -15.63 -25.76
CA SER A 482 -17.60 -16.65 -26.72
C SER A 482 -16.49 -17.56 -26.17
N PHE A 483 -16.72 -18.88 -26.16
CA PHE A 483 -15.71 -19.86 -25.78
C PHE A 483 -14.43 -19.75 -26.61
N VAL A 484 -14.50 -19.22 -27.84
CA VAL A 484 -13.32 -18.93 -28.67
C VAL A 484 -12.48 -17.82 -28.03
N ALA A 485 -13.13 -16.75 -27.56
CA ALA A 485 -12.47 -15.65 -26.86
C ALA A 485 -11.89 -16.12 -25.51
N ILE A 486 -12.61 -16.95 -24.76
CA ILE A 486 -12.10 -17.55 -23.50
C ILE A 486 -10.85 -18.42 -23.76
N ASN A 487 -10.86 -19.26 -24.80
CA ASN A 487 -9.70 -20.07 -25.16
C ASN A 487 -8.50 -19.22 -25.58
N ARG A 488 -8.74 -18.14 -26.34
CA ARG A 488 -7.71 -17.16 -26.70
C ARG A 488 -7.14 -16.50 -25.45
N PHE A 489 -7.98 -16.08 -24.52
CA PHE A 489 -7.58 -15.53 -23.23
C PHE A 489 -6.73 -16.53 -22.43
N GLN A 490 -7.13 -17.79 -22.28
CA GLN A 490 -6.36 -18.77 -21.51
C GLN A 490 -4.99 -19.07 -22.12
N LYS A 491 -4.89 -19.14 -23.45
CA LYS A 491 -3.60 -19.26 -24.14
C LYS A 491 -2.78 -17.98 -23.93
N GLY A 492 -3.39 -16.83 -24.15
CA GLY A 492 -2.77 -15.52 -24.02
C GLY A 492 -2.26 -15.22 -22.61
N HIS A 493 -3.01 -15.61 -21.57
CA HIS A 493 -2.62 -15.48 -20.17
C HIS A 493 -1.32 -16.25 -19.90
N ARG A 494 -1.26 -17.53 -20.29
CA ARG A 494 -0.07 -18.37 -20.14
C ARG A 494 1.12 -17.82 -20.92
N ASP A 495 0.89 -17.35 -22.14
CA ASP A 495 1.94 -16.87 -23.02
C ASP A 495 2.46 -15.48 -22.66
N TRP A 496 1.66 -14.64 -22.00
CA TRP A 496 1.99 -13.21 -21.83
C TRP A 496 1.91 -12.68 -20.40
N LEU A 497 0.95 -13.13 -19.59
CA LEU A 497 0.64 -12.54 -18.28
C LEU A 497 1.20 -13.35 -17.10
N ALA A 498 1.41 -14.65 -17.28
CA ALA A 498 1.87 -15.54 -16.22
C ALA A 498 3.39 -15.47 -15.99
N THR A 499 3.81 -15.92 -14.80
CA THR A 499 5.23 -16.09 -14.45
C THR A 499 5.89 -17.13 -15.37
N GLY A 500 7.13 -16.89 -15.77
CA GLY A 500 7.90 -17.82 -16.62
C GLY A 500 7.64 -17.64 -18.12
N SER A 501 6.82 -16.67 -18.51
CA SER A 501 6.49 -16.40 -19.92
C SER A 501 7.55 -15.59 -20.69
N TYR A 502 8.64 -15.17 -20.03
CA TYR A 502 9.70 -14.33 -20.60
C TYR A 502 9.18 -13.01 -21.18
N THR A 503 8.24 -12.36 -20.49
CA THR A 503 7.63 -11.08 -20.90
C THR A 503 7.89 -9.98 -19.88
N PRO A 504 7.62 -8.70 -20.22
CA PRO A 504 7.58 -7.61 -19.25
C PRO A 504 6.75 -7.93 -18.02
N PHE A 505 5.59 -8.58 -18.21
CA PHE A 505 4.72 -9.01 -17.12
C PHE A 505 5.41 -10.04 -16.21
N SER A 506 5.99 -11.10 -16.78
CA SER A 506 6.75 -12.08 -15.99
C SER A 506 7.91 -11.44 -15.23
N ALA A 507 8.64 -10.49 -15.84
CA ALA A 507 9.74 -9.79 -15.17
C ALA A 507 9.23 -8.95 -13.99
N ILE A 508 8.15 -8.18 -14.18
CA ILE A 508 7.56 -7.36 -13.11
C ILE A 508 7.02 -8.26 -11.99
N ILE A 509 6.40 -9.40 -12.29
CA ILE A 509 5.94 -10.37 -11.28
C ILE A 509 7.12 -10.93 -10.47
N GLN A 510 8.23 -11.28 -11.12
CA GLN A 510 9.45 -11.72 -10.43
C GLN A 510 10.00 -10.64 -9.51
N TRP A 511 10.08 -9.40 -9.97
CA TRP A 511 10.52 -8.26 -9.15
C TRP A 511 9.60 -8.02 -7.96
N MET A 512 8.28 -8.11 -8.16
CA MET A 512 7.28 -7.98 -7.10
C MET A 512 7.37 -9.10 -6.05
N THR A 513 7.68 -10.33 -6.49
CA THR A 513 7.85 -11.49 -5.62
C THR A 513 9.12 -11.37 -4.77
N TYR A 514 10.23 -10.98 -5.40
CA TYR A 514 11.48 -10.71 -4.69
C TYR A 514 11.35 -9.53 -3.73
N GLY A 515 10.73 -8.42 -4.16
CA GLY A 515 10.47 -7.24 -3.34
C GLY A 515 9.50 -7.50 -2.17
N ARG A 516 8.63 -8.51 -2.27
CA ARG A 516 7.84 -8.99 -1.11
C ARG A 516 8.73 -9.66 -0.07
N GLY A 517 9.68 -10.49 -0.48
CA GLY A 517 10.68 -11.08 0.41
C GLY A 517 11.48 -10.01 1.16
N TYR A 518 11.89 -8.97 0.44
CA TYR A 518 12.63 -7.83 1.01
C TYR A 518 11.80 -7.04 2.05
N ARG A 519 10.56 -6.65 1.71
CA ARG A 519 9.64 -5.95 2.64
C ARG A 519 9.35 -6.75 3.92
N ASN A 520 9.38 -8.07 3.83
CA ASN A 520 9.13 -8.96 4.97
C ASN A 520 10.39 -9.16 5.84
N GLN A 521 11.59 -9.00 5.29
CA GLN A 521 12.87 -9.16 6.00
C GLN A 521 13.35 -7.85 6.66
N GLU A 522 13.09 -6.69 6.07
CA GLU A 522 13.52 -5.39 6.61
C GLU A 522 12.57 -4.79 7.67
N GLY A 523 11.66 -5.57 8.26
CA GLY A 523 10.83 -5.08 9.36
C GLY A 523 10.12 -3.76 9.03
N GLY A 524 9.49 -3.65 7.85
CA GLY A 524 8.67 -2.51 7.43
C GLY A 524 9.17 -1.12 7.85
N GLN A 525 9.94 -0.47 6.98
CA GLN A 525 10.39 0.93 7.12
C GLN A 525 9.37 1.81 7.86
N ALA A 526 9.79 2.46 8.94
CA ALA A 526 8.96 3.36 9.72
C ALA A 526 8.30 4.37 8.77
N ARG A 527 6.96 4.44 8.79
CA ARG A 527 6.18 5.26 7.86
C ARG A 527 6.39 6.76 8.08
N VAL A 528 6.91 7.12 9.24
CA VAL A 528 7.12 8.47 9.76
C VAL A 528 8.46 8.43 10.50
N LEU A 529 9.41 9.27 10.12
CA LEU A 529 10.72 9.42 10.78
C LEU A 529 11.04 10.90 10.92
N TRP A 530 11.57 11.33 12.05
CA TRP A 530 12.06 12.70 12.24
C TRP A 530 13.56 12.75 11.94
N ASP A 531 14.02 13.81 11.27
CA ASP A 531 15.45 14.13 11.19
C ASP A 531 15.98 14.45 12.60
N SER A 532 17.29 14.31 12.80
CA SER A 532 17.96 14.49 14.10
C SER A 532 17.79 15.88 14.73
N ASP A 533 17.43 16.87 13.91
CA ASP A 533 17.14 18.24 14.33
C ASP A 533 15.69 18.45 14.80
N GLY A 534 14.81 17.46 14.62
CA GLY A 534 13.39 17.54 14.93
C GLY A 534 12.62 18.54 14.06
N ARG A 535 13.22 19.05 12.98
CA ARG A 535 12.62 20.08 12.10
C ARG A 535 12.05 19.51 10.82
N THR A 536 12.39 18.27 10.48
CA THR A 536 11.95 17.63 9.24
C THR A 536 11.36 16.26 9.52
N LEU A 537 10.14 16.04 9.02
CA LEU A 537 9.41 14.79 9.07
C LEU A 537 9.53 14.08 7.72
N ASN A 538 10.17 12.92 7.70
CA ASN A 538 10.16 12.00 6.56
C ASN A 538 8.92 11.11 6.62
N TYR A 539 7.96 11.35 5.73
CA TYR A 539 6.77 10.51 5.57
C TYR A 539 6.80 9.79 4.22
N LEU A 540 6.83 8.45 4.22
CA LEU A 540 6.89 7.63 2.99
C LEU A 540 8.02 8.00 2.00
N GLY A 541 9.09 8.64 2.49
CA GLY A 541 10.22 9.10 1.68
C GLY A 541 10.14 10.56 1.24
N ASP A 542 9.05 11.26 1.56
CA ASP A 542 8.89 12.70 1.33
C ASP A 542 9.31 13.49 2.58
N LYS A 543 10.11 14.54 2.38
CA LYS A 543 10.57 15.44 3.45
C LYS A 543 9.54 16.54 3.67
N ILE A 544 8.97 16.62 4.87
CA ILE A 544 8.05 17.66 5.29
C ILE A 544 8.74 18.46 6.39
N THR A 545 9.22 19.66 6.09
CA THR A 545 9.76 20.54 7.14
C THR A 545 8.62 21.11 7.98
N VAL A 546 8.87 21.28 9.27
CA VAL A 546 7.92 21.93 10.20
C VAL A 546 7.56 23.33 9.71
N ASP A 547 8.54 24.07 9.17
CA ASP A 547 8.32 25.40 8.60
C ASP A 547 7.37 25.36 7.39
N SER A 548 7.56 24.40 6.47
CA SER A 548 6.68 24.23 5.31
C SER A 548 5.25 23.85 5.74
N PHE A 549 5.13 22.98 6.74
CA PHE A 549 3.84 22.61 7.31
C PHE A 549 3.14 23.82 7.96
N GLN A 550 3.86 24.62 8.75
CA GLN A 550 3.35 25.84 9.38
C GLN A 550 2.92 26.88 8.34
N GLN A 551 3.72 27.09 7.30
CA GLN A 551 3.37 28.00 6.20
C GLN A 551 2.11 27.54 5.46
N THR A 552 1.97 26.23 5.23
CA THR A 552 0.78 25.64 4.59
C THR A 552 -0.46 25.85 5.47
N ALA A 553 -0.36 25.58 6.78
CA ALA A 553 -1.46 25.81 7.72
C ALA A 553 -1.86 27.30 7.76
N GLN A 554 -0.88 28.21 7.80
CA GLN A 554 -1.13 29.65 7.76
C GLN A 554 -1.73 30.12 6.43
N ALA A 555 -1.38 29.48 5.31
CA ALA A 555 -1.99 29.78 4.01
C ALA A 555 -3.45 29.36 3.98
N VAL A 556 -3.78 28.16 4.50
CA VAL A 556 -5.17 27.67 4.59
C VAL A 556 -6.01 28.55 5.52
N VAL A 557 -5.45 29.00 6.64
CA VAL A 557 -6.13 29.95 7.55
C VAL A 557 -6.43 31.26 6.83
N ARG A 558 -5.45 31.87 6.16
CA ARG A 558 -5.65 33.11 5.40
C ARG A 558 -6.65 32.96 4.26
N GLU A 559 -6.66 31.81 3.60
CA GLU A 559 -7.64 31.52 2.56
C GLU A 559 -9.05 31.43 3.17
N ALA A 560 -9.21 30.69 4.27
CA ALA A 560 -10.48 30.57 4.98
C ALA A 560 -10.98 31.93 5.51
N GLU A 561 -10.10 32.76 6.06
CA GLU A 561 -10.40 34.14 6.46
C GLU A 561 -10.85 34.98 5.26
N GLY A 562 -10.16 34.89 4.11
CA GLY A 562 -10.57 35.58 2.89
C GLY A 562 -11.90 35.11 2.32
N TRP A 563 -12.26 33.83 2.49
CA TRP A 563 -13.60 33.33 2.15
C TRP A 563 -14.65 33.84 3.14
N LEU A 564 -14.32 33.90 4.42
CA LEU A 564 -15.22 34.39 5.47
C LEU A 564 -15.50 35.88 5.30
N ASP A 565 -14.49 36.68 4.96
CA ASP A 565 -14.63 38.10 4.64
C ASP A 565 -15.49 38.33 3.39
N LYS A 566 -15.39 37.49 2.36
CA LYS A 566 -16.27 37.57 1.17
C LYS A 566 -17.70 37.16 1.45
N LEU A 567 -17.92 36.28 2.43
CA LEU A 567 -19.26 35.83 2.84
C LEU A 567 -19.92 36.82 3.81
N MET A 568 -19.12 37.53 4.61
CA MET A 568 -19.58 38.43 5.67
C MET A 568 -19.52 39.92 5.28
N GLY A 569 -18.69 40.28 4.29
CA GLY A 569 -18.57 41.62 3.74
C GLY A 569 -19.33 41.73 2.42
N GLY A 570 -20.60 42.12 2.51
CA GLY A 570 -21.39 42.64 1.38
C GLY A 570 -20.98 44.04 0.98
#